data_AF-A0A9R1SA31-F1
#
_entry.id   AF-A0A9R1SA31-F1
#
_cell.length_a   1.000
_cell.length_b   1.000
_cell.length_c   1.000
_cell.angle_alpha   90.00
_cell.angle_beta   90.00
_cell.angle_gamma   90.00
#
_symmetry.space_group_name_H-M   'P 1'
#
loop_
_entity.id
_entity.type
_entity.pdbx_description
1 polymer ?
#
loop_
_entity_poly.entity_id
_entity_poly.type
_entity_poly.pdbx_seq_one_letter_code
_entity_poly.pdbx_strand_id
1 'polypeptide(L)'
;MEFFADWSSLPADLINRIADRFLGTSDVDYYMDLRAVCHSWRSATQDPKNSPDPRFHPRHWVNINGASCRSSTRLLVNTATGRTLRQELGLLRHYNSIRTTTDGLLAFTGYLIRFMAHRPCEIVEYAALESGSSPTIFFFCKDYMDDNWVIHESSRKVYMAEPDSESLVIYEDMCAFPLIRLATSGIYTIRGADLGSVARRIFDLMRFYKADLAEISDNDYTMMLDEKSLWKLCVGRCFLTESAGKVLIIMKLAQGVVVYRLHTHNYKLEHVEDIGNCAIFLDLYCWCLCVNADKFPSVHANCVYYQKSQLAVANYLCMYNLKSEREERVDENFEHLLLDQTLSRL
;
A
#
# COMPACT_ATOMS: atom_id res chain seq x y z
N MET A 1 -48.98 24.73 -0.34
CA MET A 1 -47.78 25.58 -0.42
C MET A 1 -46.63 24.70 0.03
N GLU A 2 -45.91 24.08 -0.91
CA GLU A 2 -44.74 23.27 -0.60
C GLU A 2 -43.59 24.22 -0.27
N PHE A 3 -43.12 24.20 0.97
CA PHE A 3 -41.89 24.87 1.35
C PHE A 3 -40.72 24.05 0.78
N PHE A 4 -40.21 24.46 -0.37
CA PHE A 4 -38.90 24.00 -0.81
C PHE A 4 -37.85 24.63 0.10
N ALA A 5 -37.16 23.80 0.88
CA ALA A 5 -36.01 24.25 1.66
C ALA A 5 -34.93 24.74 0.67
N ASP A 6 -34.60 26.03 0.74
CA ASP A 6 -33.50 26.59 -0.05
C ASP A 6 -32.17 26.26 0.65
N TRP A 7 -31.64 25.09 0.32
CA TRP A 7 -30.35 24.60 0.81
C TRP A 7 -29.20 25.56 0.47
N SER A 8 -29.32 26.40 -0.55
CA SER A 8 -28.27 27.39 -0.89
C SER A 8 -28.10 28.48 0.18
N SER A 9 -29.13 28.69 1.01
CA SER A 9 -29.19 29.68 2.09
C SER A 9 -28.75 29.15 3.47
N LEU A 10 -28.24 27.92 3.53
CA LEU A 10 -27.76 27.30 4.77
C LEU A 10 -26.72 28.21 5.50
N PRO A 11 -26.86 28.40 6.81
CA PRO A 11 -25.87 29.11 7.62
C PRO A 11 -24.45 28.53 7.47
N ALA A 12 -23.46 29.41 7.40
CA ALA A 12 -22.06 29.04 7.19
C ALA A 12 -21.50 28.12 8.29
N ASP A 13 -21.99 28.22 9.52
CA ASP A 13 -21.59 27.36 10.64
C ASP A 13 -22.07 25.91 10.44
N LEU A 14 -23.26 25.71 9.89
CA LEU A 14 -23.77 24.37 9.56
C LEU A 14 -23.01 23.75 8.40
N ILE A 15 -22.72 24.53 7.36
CA ILE A 15 -21.91 24.08 6.22
C ILE A 15 -20.52 23.66 6.70
N ASN A 16 -19.87 24.48 7.54
CA ASN A 16 -18.56 24.14 8.13
C ASN A 16 -18.62 22.89 8.99
N ARG A 17 -19.68 22.70 9.81
CA ARG A 17 -19.84 21.48 10.60
C ARG A 17 -19.97 20.23 9.73
N ILE A 18 -20.70 20.31 8.62
CA ILE A 18 -20.79 19.20 7.66
C ILE A 18 -19.41 18.95 7.02
N ALA A 19 -18.73 20.01 6.60
CA ALA A 19 -17.40 19.94 5.99
C ALA A 19 -16.37 19.30 6.95
N ASP A 20 -16.37 19.70 8.22
CA ASP A 20 -15.51 19.14 9.27
C ASP A 20 -15.78 17.65 9.51
N ARG A 21 -17.02 17.17 9.30
CA ARG A 21 -17.33 15.73 9.41
C ARG A 21 -16.69 14.93 8.29
N PHE A 22 -16.74 15.42 7.04
CA PHE A 22 -16.08 14.77 5.91
C PHE A 22 -14.56 14.74 6.08
N LEU A 23 -13.97 15.85 6.54
CA LEU A 23 -12.54 15.91 6.84
C LEU A 23 -12.16 14.99 8.02
N GLY A 24 -13.04 14.87 9.02
CA GLY A 24 -12.85 13.97 10.16
C GLY A 24 -12.77 12.49 9.77
N THR A 25 -13.49 12.07 8.74
CA THR A 25 -13.45 10.70 8.19
C THR A 25 -12.46 10.52 7.03
N SER A 26 -11.72 11.59 6.68
CA SER A 26 -10.80 11.63 5.55
C SER A 26 -11.49 11.40 4.19
N ASP A 27 -12.77 11.74 4.09
CA ASP A 27 -13.58 11.77 2.85
C ASP A 27 -13.41 13.14 2.16
N VAL A 28 -12.18 13.42 1.73
CA VAL A 28 -11.82 14.71 1.13
C VAL A 28 -12.54 14.96 -0.20
N ASP A 29 -12.93 13.92 -0.91
CA ASP A 29 -13.74 14.01 -2.11
C ASP A 29 -15.16 14.53 -1.82
N TYR A 30 -15.83 14.08 -0.75
CA TYR A 30 -17.11 14.65 -0.31
C TYR A 30 -16.98 16.10 0.15
N TYR A 31 -15.85 16.45 0.77
CA TYR A 31 -15.54 17.85 1.06
C TYR A 31 -15.46 18.69 -0.23
N MET A 32 -14.85 18.16 -1.28
CA MET A 32 -14.76 18.84 -2.58
C MET A 32 -16.12 18.93 -3.27
N ASP A 33 -16.95 17.90 -3.19
CA ASP A 33 -18.32 17.89 -3.71
C ASP A 33 -19.20 18.93 -3.00
N LEU A 34 -19.10 19.02 -1.66
CA LEU A 34 -19.77 20.05 -0.86
C LEU A 34 -19.41 21.46 -1.36
N ARG A 35 -18.13 21.69 -1.64
CA ARG A 35 -17.62 22.97 -2.19
C ARG A 35 -18.00 23.21 -3.65
N ALA A 36 -18.41 22.18 -4.37
CA ALA A 36 -18.84 22.28 -5.75
C ALA A 36 -20.32 22.71 -5.88
N VAL A 37 -21.13 22.58 -4.83
CA VAL A 37 -22.57 22.87 -4.85
C VAL A 37 -22.90 24.29 -5.31
N CYS A 38 -22.37 25.32 -4.63
CA CYS A 38 -22.58 26.71 -5.00
C CYS A 38 -21.51 27.64 -4.41
N HIS A 39 -21.49 28.91 -4.84
CA HIS A 39 -20.51 29.89 -4.36
C HIS A 39 -20.61 30.13 -2.84
N SER A 40 -21.84 30.24 -2.30
CA SER A 40 -22.08 30.44 -0.87
C SER A 40 -21.41 29.35 -0.02
N TRP A 41 -21.62 28.08 -0.39
CA TRP A 41 -21.05 26.93 0.31
C TRP A 41 -19.53 26.88 0.16
N ARG A 42 -19.02 27.14 -1.05
CA ARG A 42 -17.58 27.21 -1.31
C ARG A 42 -16.88 28.25 -0.45
N SER A 43 -17.48 29.44 -0.33
CA SER A 43 -16.95 30.56 0.48
C SER A 43 -17.07 30.33 1.99
N ALA A 44 -18.04 29.52 2.44
CA ALA A 44 -18.17 29.18 3.85
C ALA A 44 -17.04 28.27 4.34
N THR A 45 -16.47 27.44 3.46
CA THR A 45 -15.45 26.43 3.77
C THR A 45 -14.03 26.85 3.39
N GLN A 46 -13.03 26.27 4.04
CA GLN A 46 -11.61 26.55 3.79
C GLN A 46 -11.13 26.06 2.40
N ASP A 47 -10.21 26.78 1.75
CA ASP A 47 -9.66 26.33 0.47
C ASP A 47 -8.46 25.37 0.67
N PRO A 48 -8.55 24.10 0.24
CA PRO A 48 -7.50 23.11 0.44
C PRO A 48 -6.21 23.44 -0.33
N LYS A 49 -6.28 24.20 -1.44
CA LYS A 49 -5.11 24.44 -2.32
C LYS A 49 -3.95 25.16 -1.65
N ASN A 50 -4.23 25.99 -0.64
CA ASN A 50 -3.23 26.82 0.04
C ASN A 50 -3.22 26.57 1.56
N SER A 51 -3.81 25.46 2.00
CA SER A 51 -3.94 25.17 3.41
C SER A 51 -2.89 24.17 3.87
N PRO A 52 -2.11 24.48 4.93
CA PRO A 52 -1.23 23.51 5.56
C PRO A 52 -1.99 22.52 6.45
N ASP A 53 -3.33 22.56 6.48
CA ASP A 53 -4.14 21.70 7.34
C ASP A 53 -4.04 20.24 6.87
N PRO A 54 -3.45 19.34 7.68
CA PRO A 54 -3.25 17.95 7.30
C PRO A 54 -4.56 17.19 7.04
N ARG A 55 -5.72 17.72 7.46
CA ARG A 55 -7.03 17.12 7.19
C ARG A 55 -7.40 17.11 5.71
N PHE A 56 -6.76 17.94 4.88
CA PHE A 56 -6.92 17.91 3.43
C PHE A 56 -6.08 16.85 2.73
N HIS A 57 -5.19 16.17 3.47
CA HIS A 57 -4.47 15.02 2.95
C HIS A 57 -5.40 13.79 3.07
N PRO A 58 -5.69 13.08 1.97
CA PRO A 58 -6.58 11.92 2.00
C PRO A 58 -5.92 10.76 2.76
N ARG A 59 -6.13 10.68 4.08
CA ARG A 59 -5.65 9.59 4.94
C ARG A 59 -6.52 8.34 4.79
N HIS A 60 -5.93 7.21 5.13
CA HIS A 60 -6.51 5.86 5.11
C HIS A 60 -6.86 5.32 3.71
N TRP A 61 -6.61 6.09 2.64
CA TRP A 61 -6.88 5.65 1.27
C TRP A 61 -5.69 4.90 0.69
N VAL A 62 -5.91 3.61 0.44
CA VAL A 62 -4.93 2.72 -0.18
C VAL A 62 -5.35 2.41 -1.60
N ASN A 63 -4.43 2.60 -2.55
CA ASN A 63 -4.61 2.13 -3.91
C ASN A 63 -4.44 0.61 -3.97
N ILE A 64 -5.51 -0.10 -4.33
CA ILE A 64 -5.52 -1.57 -4.41
C ILE A 64 -5.25 -2.07 -5.83
N ASN A 65 -5.04 -1.18 -6.81
CA ASN A 65 -4.60 -1.62 -8.13
C ASN A 65 -3.18 -2.19 -8.04
N GLY A 66 -2.99 -3.38 -8.62
CA GLY A 66 -1.67 -3.99 -8.76
C GLY A 66 -0.69 -3.07 -9.53
N ALA A 67 0.61 -3.26 -9.27
CA ALA A 67 1.68 -2.43 -9.83
C ALA A 67 1.72 -2.41 -11.38
N SER A 68 1.07 -3.37 -12.03
CA SER A 68 0.97 -3.51 -13.48
C SER A 68 -0.25 -2.80 -14.10
N CYS A 69 -1.08 -2.10 -13.31
CA CYS A 69 -2.29 -1.48 -13.85
C CYS A 69 -1.97 -0.22 -14.70
N ARG A 70 -1.91 -0.42 -16.02
CA ARG A 70 -1.71 0.66 -17.02
C ARG A 70 -2.95 1.55 -17.23
N SER A 71 -4.09 1.21 -16.61
CA SER A 71 -5.29 2.04 -16.66
C SER A 71 -5.01 3.42 -16.05
N SER A 72 -5.72 4.48 -16.46
CA SER A 72 -5.73 5.74 -15.72
C SER A 72 -6.62 5.65 -14.48
N THR A 73 -7.54 4.70 -14.44
CA THR A 73 -8.48 4.51 -13.33
C THR A 73 -7.82 3.72 -12.20
N ARG A 74 -7.94 4.23 -10.98
CA ARG A 74 -7.48 3.59 -9.74
C ARG A 74 -8.68 3.30 -8.84
N LEU A 75 -8.70 2.12 -8.27
CA LEU A 75 -9.61 1.71 -7.21
C LEU A 75 -8.89 1.91 -5.88
N LEU A 76 -9.52 2.68 -5.02
CA LEU A 76 -9.00 3.07 -3.73
C LEU A 76 -9.95 2.59 -2.65
N VAL A 77 -9.39 2.18 -1.53
CA VAL A 77 -10.14 1.72 -0.38
C VAL A 77 -9.72 2.54 0.83
N ASN A 78 -10.70 3.13 1.50
CA ASN A 78 -10.49 3.73 2.82
C ASN A 78 -10.48 2.62 3.86
N THR A 79 -9.33 2.36 4.46
CA THR A 79 -9.14 1.25 5.41
C THR A 79 -9.85 1.47 6.75
N ALA A 80 -10.20 2.71 7.08
CA ALA A 80 -10.92 3.06 8.31
C ALA A 80 -12.45 2.94 8.15
N THR A 81 -12.98 3.31 6.99
CA THR A 81 -14.43 3.34 6.74
C THR A 81 -14.95 2.18 5.90
N GLY A 82 -14.07 1.50 5.15
CA GLY A 82 -14.43 0.47 4.17
C GLY A 82 -14.90 1.03 2.82
N ARG A 83 -14.92 2.36 2.66
CA ARG A 83 -15.41 3.02 1.45
C ARG A 83 -14.49 2.76 0.26
N THR A 84 -15.08 2.53 -0.90
CA THR A 84 -14.36 2.37 -2.18
C THR A 84 -14.55 3.57 -3.09
N LEU A 85 -13.50 4.00 -3.77
CA LEU A 85 -13.53 5.10 -4.73
C LEU A 85 -12.78 4.71 -6.01
N ARG A 86 -13.45 4.81 -7.17
CA ARG A 86 -12.81 4.67 -8.48
C ARG A 86 -12.53 6.06 -9.04
N GLN A 87 -11.26 6.39 -9.22
CA GLN A 87 -10.83 7.70 -9.67
C GLN A 87 -9.95 7.60 -10.91
N GLU A 88 -10.22 8.41 -11.92
CA GLU A 88 -9.30 8.59 -13.03
C GLU A 88 -8.15 9.53 -12.63
N LEU A 89 -6.93 9.02 -12.63
CA LEU A 89 -5.70 9.76 -12.38
C LEU A 89 -4.91 9.89 -13.68
N GLY A 90 -5.38 10.77 -14.57
CA GLY A 90 -4.78 10.98 -15.91
C GLY A 90 -3.29 11.34 -15.88
N LEU A 91 -2.82 12.00 -14.83
CA LEU A 91 -1.41 12.36 -14.64
C LEU A 91 -0.48 11.15 -14.42
N LEU A 92 -1.02 10.00 -14.00
CA LEU A 92 -0.25 8.79 -13.69
C LEU A 92 -0.15 7.80 -14.87
N ARG A 93 -0.70 8.13 -16.05
CA ARG A 93 -0.66 7.27 -17.25
C ARG A 93 0.76 6.88 -17.69
N HIS A 94 1.75 7.70 -17.33
CA HIS A 94 3.17 7.52 -17.70
C HIS A 94 4.09 7.21 -16.53
N TYR A 95 3.56 7.04 -15.31
CA TYR A 95 4.35 6.73 -14.12
C TYR A 95 4.08 5.29 -13.69
N ASN A 96 5.14 4.49 -13.55
CA ASN A 96 5.07 3.19 -12.88
C ASN A 96 4.54 3.42 -11.46
N SER A 97 3.48 2.69 -11.11
CA SER A 97 2.57 2.95 -10.00
C SER A 97 3.24 3.41 -8.70
N ILE A 98 2.79 4.55 -8.17
CA ILE A 98 3.00 4.92 -6.76
C ILE A 98 1.92 4.17 -5.97
N ARG A 99 2.31 3.17 -5.16
CA ARG A 99 1.40 2.57 -4.17
C ARG A 99 1.41 3.48 -2.94
N THR A 100 0.23 3.87 -2.49
CA THR A 100 0.08 4.88 -1.44
C THR A 100 0.01 4.25 -0.06
N THR A 101 0.75 4.84 0.87
CA THR A 101 0.73 4.50 2.29
C THR A 101 -0.58 5.00 2.94
N THR A 102 -0.83 4.59 4.18
CA THR A 102 -2.03 4.88 5.00
C THR A 102 -2.21 6.37 5.27
N ASP A 103 -1.19 7.20 5.07
CA ASP A 103 -1.29 8.65 5.17
C ASP A 103 -1.36 9.34 3.78
N GLY A 104 -1.62 8.53 2.74
CA GLY A 104 -2.24 8.87 1.46
C GLY A 104 -1.86 10.20 0.81
N LEU A 105 -0.86 10.15 -0.07
CA LEU A 105 -0.66 11.15 -1.11
C LEU A 105 -1.19 10.62 -2.43
N LEU A 106 -2.52 10.58 -2.53
CA LEU A 106 -3.21 10.50 -3.81
C LEU A 106 -3.67 11.91 -4.16
N ALA A 107 -3.41 12.32 -5.40
CA ALA A 107 -3.72 13.64 -5.95
C ALA A 107 -5.23 13.88 -6.13
N PHE A 108 -6.03 13.73 -5.07
CA PHE A 108 -7.48 14.01 -5.10
C PHE A 108 -7.80 15.49 -5.14
N THR A 109 -6.93 16.33 -4.57
CA THR A 109 -7.22 17.75 -4.29
C THR A 109 -6.46 18.71 -5.19
N GLY A 110 -5.68 18.21 -6.16
CA GLY A 110 -4.69 19.02 -6.86
C GLY A 110 -3.49 19.40 -5.99
N TYR A 111 -3.36 18.84 -4.79
CA TYR A 111 -2.16 18.94 -3.97
C TYR A 111 -1.09 18.01 -4.55
N LEU A 112 -0.15 18.61 -5.29
CA LEU A 112 1.06 17.95 -5.74
C LEU A 112 2.17 18.36 -4.78
N ILE A 113 2.67 17.43 -3.97
CA ILE A 113 3.93 17.67 -3.26
C ILE A 113 5.02 17.69 -4.31
N ARG A 114 5.67 18.85 -4.42
CA ARG A 114 6.85 18.99 -5.26
C ARG A 114 8.05 18.51 -4.47
N PHE A 115 8.82 17.62 -5.08
CA PHE A 115 10.13 17.25 -4.60
C PHE A 115 11.15 18.05 -5.40
N MET A 116 12.04 18.75 -4.70
CA MET A 116 13.11 19.53 -5.32
C MET A 116 14.18 18.62 -5.93
N ALA A 117 14.38 17.44 -5.36
CA ALA A 117 15.30 16.43 -5.86
C ALA A 117 14.92 15.97 -7.27
N HIS A 118 15.92 15.96 -8.16
CA HIS A 118 15.76 15.39 -9.49
C HIS A 118 15.58 13.88 -9.42
N ARG A 119 14.73 13.33 -10.28
CA ARG A 119 14.54 11.89 -10.46
C ARG A 119 15.89 11.20 -10.75
N PRO A 120 16.15 9.99 -10.21
CA PRO A 120 17.34 9.23 -10.58
C PRO A 120 17.44 8.99 -12.09
N CYS A 121 18.64 9.03 -12.64
CA CYS A 121 18.90 8.70 -14.05
C CYS A 121 18.73 7.19 -14.37
N GLU A 122 18.70 6.35 -13.33
CA GLU A 122 18.53 4.90 -13.44
C GLU A 122 17.08 4.48 -13.77
N ILE A 123 16.89 3.20 -14.13
CA ILE A 123 15.56 2.65 -14.40
C ILE A 123 14.84 2.46 -13.07
N VAL A 124 13.80 3.27 -12.84
CA VAL A 124 12.91 3.15 -11.69
C VAL A 124 11.97 1.96 -11.89
N GLU A 125 12.19 0.89 -11.12
CA GLU A 125 11.32 -0.29 -11.09
C GLU A 125 10.04 0.01 -10.32
N TYR A 126 10.19 0.68 -9.17
CA TYR A 126 9.12 0.93 -8.22
C TYR A 126 9.36 2.27 -7.50
N ALA A 127 8.29 2.97 -7.16
CA ALA A 127 8.35 4.17 -6.35
C ALA A 127 7.31 4.09 -5.23
N ALA A 128 7.71 4.52 -4.04
CA ALA A 128 6.85 4.57 -2.87
C ALA A 128 6.92 5.94 -2.22
N LEU A 129 5.86 6.29 -1.49
CA LEU A 129 5.76 7.55 -0.77
C LEU A 129 5.31 7.26 0.65
N GLU A 130 6.21 7.51 1.60
CA GLU A 130 5.91 7.48 3.03
C GLU A 130 5.35 8.84 3.40
N SER A 131 4.09 8.86 3.84
CA SER A 131 3.43 10.08 4.29
C SER A 131 3.63 10.24 5.81
N GLY A 132 3.60 11.49 6.27
CA GLY A 132 3.98 11.88 7.63
C GLY A 132 4.31 13.38 7.71
N SER A 133 4.82 13.85 8.85
CA SER A 133 5.17 15.28 9.02
C SER A 133 6.25 15.78 8.05
N SER A 134 7.10 14.88 7.54
CA SER A 134 7.99 15.12 6.40
C SER A 134 7.84 13.98 5.39
N PRO A 135 7.00 14.14 4.34
CA PRO A 135 6.69 13.07 3.41
C PRO A 135 7.92 12.73 2.57
N THR A 136 8.24 11.45 2.47
CA THR A 136 9.51 10.98 1.91
C THR A 136 9.24 10.07 0.71
N ILE A 137 9.81 10.41 -0.45
CA ILE A 137 9.72 9.59 -1.66
C ILE A 137 10.89 8.60 -1.72
N PHE A 138 10.60 7.37 -2.12
CA PHE A 138 11.57 6.31 -2.35
C PHE A 138 11.53 5.89 -3.82
N PHE A 139 12.69 5.81 -4.47
CA PHE A 139 12.84 5.20 -5.79
C PHE A 139 13.68 3.93 -5.68
N PHE A 140 13.14 2.85 -6.19
CA PHE A 140 13.79 1.54 -6.25
C PHE A 140 14.29 1.36 -7.67
N CYS A 141 15.60 1.43 -7.83
CA CYS A 141 16.25 1.48 -9.14
C CYS A 141 17.08 0.23 -9.41
N LYS A 142 17.23 -0.07 -10.70
CA LYS A 142 18.14 -1.08 -11.23
C LYS A 142 19.07 -0.46 -12.28
N ASP A 143 20.31 -0.96 -12.34
CA ASP A 143 21.32 -0.54 -13.30
C ASP A 143 20.93 -0.86 -14.77
N TYR A 144 21.60 -0.14 -15.69
CA TYR A 144 21.29 0.14 -17.10
C TYR A 144 21.62 -1.01 -18.09
N MET A 145 21.00 -0.93 -19.27
CA MET A 145 21.30 -1.73 -20.48
C MET A 145 22.32 -0.98 -21.31
N ASP A 146 23.52 -1.51 -21.54
CA ASP A 146 24.49 -0.80 -22.39
C ASP A 146 24.03 -0.68 -23.86
N ASP A 147 24.78 0.10 -24.66
CA ASP A 147 24.48 0.34 -26.08
C ASP A 147 24.53 -0.94 -26.95
N ASN A 148 25.01 -2.06 -26.38
CA ASN A 148 25.00 -3.39 -26.97
C ASN A 148 23.84 -4.27 -26.48
N TRP A 149 22.84 -3.68 -25.80
CA TRP A 149 21.70 -4.39 -25.20
C TRP A 149 22.12 -5.40 -24.13
N VAL A 150 23.28 -5.23 -23.50
CA VAL A 150 23.74 -6.10 -22.41
C VAL A 150 23.24 -5.55 -21.08
N ILE A 151 22.46 -6.37 -20.37
CA ILE A 151 22.05 -6.12 -18.99
C ILE A 151 23.27 -6.39 -18.10
N HIS A 152 23.83 -5.36 -17.49
CA HIS A 152 24.83 -5.57 -16.44
C HIS A 152 24.09 -5.92 -15.13
N GLU A 153 24.47 -7.03 -14.49
CA GLU A 153 23.84 -7.52 -13.27
C GLU A 153 23.97 -6.46 -12.15
N SER A 154 22.81 -5.95 -11.73
CA SER A 154 22.62 -4.64 -11.11
C SER A 154 22.97 -4.58 -9.62
N SER A 155 23.68 -3.53 -9.21
CA SER A 155 23.58 -3.03 -7.84
C SER A 155 22.19 -2.39 -7.68
N ARG A 156 21.29 -3.04 -6.93
CA ARG A 156 19.97 -2.45 -6.65
C ARG A 156 20.13 -1.34 -5.64
N LYS A 157 19.65 -0.14 -5.95
CA LYS A 157 19.76 1.03 -5.09
C LYS A 157 18.39 1.54 -4.70
N VAL A 158 18.31 2.06 -3.47
CA VAL A 158 17.14 2.82 -3.02
C VAL A 158 17.56 4.28 -2.89
N TYR A 159 16.91 5.13 -3.66
CA TYR A 159 17.04 6.58 -3.55
C TYR A 159 15.91 7.14 -2.71
N MET A 160 16.20 8.17 -1.93
CA MET A 160 15.23 8.79 -1.05
C MET A 160 15.36 10.31 -1.07
N ALA A 161 14.24 11.03 -1.00
CA ALA A 161 14.22 12.48 -0.80
C ALA A 161 13.01 12.93 0.01
N GLU A 162 13.21 13.94 0.84
CA GLU A 162 12.14 14.76 1.41
C GLU A 162 11.79 15.90 0.42
N PRO A 163 10.66 16.62 0.56
CA PRO A 163 10.20 17.58 -0.45
C PRO A 163 11.22 18.70 -0.69
N ASP A 164 11.84 19.17 0.40
CA ASP A 164 12.82 20.25 0.39
C ASP A 164 14.26 19.77 0.13
N SER A 165 14.48 18.46 -0.06
CA SER A 165 15.80 17.93 -0.38
C SER A 165 16.18 18.26 -1.82
N GLU A 166 17.31 18.95 -2.02
CA GLU A 166 17.83 19.26 -3.36
C GLU A 166 18.45 18.04 -4.07
N SER A 167 18.84 17.01 -3.31
CA SER A 167 19.50 15.80 -3.80
C SER A 167 18.89 14.53 -3.20
N LEU A 168 19.12 13.41 -3.88
CA LEU A 168 18.69 12.09 -3.42
C LEU A 168 19.75 11.47 -2.51
N VAL A 169 19.32 10.92 -1.38
CA VAL A 169 20.15 10.06 -0.51
C VAL A 169 20.08 8.63 -1.04
N ILE A 170 21.20 7.91 -1.06
CA ILE A 170 21.31 6.55 -1.60
C ILE A 170 21.54 5.56 -0.45
N TYR A 171 20.77 4.47 -0.45
CA TYR A 171 21.07 3.28 0.33
C TYR A 171 21.62 2.18 -0.58
N GLU A 172 22.87 1.79 -0.34
CA GLU A 172 23.59 0.75 -1.11
C GLU A 172 23.76 -0.58 -0.35
N ASP A 173 23.06 -0.76 0.77
CA ASP A 173 23.10 -2.00 1.53
C ASP A 173 22.28 -3.11 0.85
N MET A 174 22.86 -4.30 0.71
CA MET A 174 22.24 -5.49 0.10
C MET A 174 20.89 -5.87 0.73
N CYS A 175 20.68 -5.56 2.00
CA CYS A 175 19.44 -5.81 2.73
C CYS A 175 18.49 -4.61 2.70
N ALA A 176 18.98 -3.38 2.50
CA ALA A 176 18.14 -2.18 2.50
C ALA A 176 17.07 -2.24 1.41
N PHE A 177 17.44 -2.59 0.17
CA PHE A 177 16.47 -2.66 -0.93
C PHE A 177 15.27 -3.58 -0.64
N PRO A 178 15.45 -4.88 -0.32
CA PRO A 178 14.32 -5.77 -0.06
C PRO A 178 13.53 -5.36 1.19
N LEU A 179 14.16 -4.85 2.24
CA LEU A 179 13.47 -4.47 3.48
C LEU A 179 12.66 -3.19 3.35
N ILE A 180 13.24 -2.15 2.74
CA ILE A 180 12.53 -0.90 2.47
C ILE A 180 11.36 -1.19 1.52
N ARG A 181 11.53 -2.11 0.56
CA ARG A 181 10.45 -2.53 -0.32
C ARG A 181 9.35 -3.27 0.44
N LEU A 182 9.68 -4.23 1.31
CA LEU A 182 8.70 -4.92 2.16
C LEU A 182 7.91 -3.93 3.01
N ALA A 183 8.62 -3.04 3.69
CA ALA A 183 8.04 -2.03 4.55
C ALA A 183 7.10 -1.08 3.79
N THR A 184 7.58 -0.49 2.70
CA THR A 184 6.76 0.41 1.88
C THR A 184 5.59 -0.31 1.20
N SER A 185 5.72 -1.61 0.90
CA SER A 185 4.65 -2.41 0.29
C SER A 185 3.56 -2.82 1.28
N GLY A 186 3.89 -2.98 2.57
CA GLY A 186 2.92 -3.26 3.63
C GLY A 186 2.60 -2.08 4.53
N ILE A 187 2.98 -0.87 4.11
CA ILE A 187 2.65 0.38 4.77
C ILE A 187 3.29 0.49 6.17
N TYR A 188 4.45 -0.11 6.36
CA TYR A 188 5.28 0.07 7.55
C TYR A 188 6.21 1.27 7.36
N THR A 189 6.16 2.21 8.31
CA THR A 189 7.08 3.35 8.36
C THR A 189 8.48 2.90 8.76
N ILE A 190 9.48 3.21 7.94
CA ILE A 190 10.86 2.79 8.17
C ILE A 190 11.59 3.80 9.06
N ARG A 191 11.07 5.03 9.17
CA ARG A 191 11.68 6.13 9.91
C ARG A 191 11.91 5.74 11.38
N GLY A 192 13.19 5.67 11.78
CA GLY A 192 13.61 5.35 13.15
C GLY A 192 13.77 3.86 13.47
N ALA A 193 13.49 2.96 12.53
CA ALA A 193 13.72 1.52 12.72
C ALA A 193 15.19 1.14 12.42
N ASP A 194 15.79 0.27 13.25
CA ASP A 194 17.04 -0.39 12.89
C ASP A 194 16.75 -1.48 11.86
N LEU A 195 16.86 -1.10 10.58
CA LEU A 195 16.68 -1.99 9.44
C LEU A 195 17.51 -3.27 9.55
N GLY A 196 18.74 -3.20 10.07
CA GLY A 196 19.60 -4.37 10.24
C GLY A 196 19.06 -5.36 11.27
N SER A 197 18.47 -4.87 12.35
CA SER A 197 17.83 -5.71 13.36
C SER A 197 16.52 -6.33 12.87
N VAL A 198 15.70 -5.59 12.11
CA VAL A 198 14.51 -6.14 11.44
C VAL A 198 14.91 -7.21 10.42
N ALA A 199 15.93 -6.94 9.60
CA ALA A 199 16.49 -7.88 8.63
C ALA A 199 16.80 -9.21 9.29
N ARG A 200 17.58 -9.17 10.38
CA ARG A 200 18.04 -10.34 11.10
C ARG A 200 16.87 -11.22 11.57
N ARG A 201 15.77 -10.60 12.04
CA ARG A 201 14.58 -11.33 12.47
C ARG A 201 13.82 -11.97 11.32
N ILE A 202 13.69 -11.29 10.19
CA ILE A 202 13.11 -11.88 8.99
C ILE A 202 13.97 -13.07 8.52
N PHE A 203 15.30 -12.94 8.54
CA PHE A 203 16.22 -14.03 8.21
C PHE A 203 16.09 -15.23 9.15
N ASP A 204 16.00 -15.00 10.46
CA ASP A 204 15.82 -16.05 11.45
C ASP A 204 14.54 -16.86 11.16
N LEU A 205 13.42 -16.17 10.86
CA LEU A 205 12.15 -16.80 10.48
C LEU A 205 12.24 -17.54 9.15
N MET A 206 12.85 -16.94 8.12
CA MET A 206 13.06 -17.58 6.82
C MET A 206 13.85 -18.87 6.93
N ARG A 207 14.89 -18.88 7.78
CA ARG A 207 15.71 -20.06 8.02
C ARG A 207 14.93 -21.12 8.78
N PHE A 208 14.11 -20.72 9.74
CA PHE A 208 13.26 -21.62 10.52
C PHE A 208 12.22 -22.32 9.64
N TYR A 209 11.51 -21.58 8.78
CA TYR A 209 10.45 -22.10 7.91
C TYR A 209 10.92 -22.57 6.53
N LYS A 210 12.23 -22.67 6.29
CA LYS A 210 12.79 -22.90 4.93
C LYS A 210 12.15 -24.07 4.17
N ALA A 211 11.83 -25.16 4.86
CA ALA A 211 11.24 -26.36 4.25
C ALA A 211 9.74 -26.19 3.91
N ASP A 212 9.06 -25.26 4.56
CA ASP A 212 7.61 -25.07 4.50
C ASP A 212 7.21 -23.80 3.73
N LEU A 213 8.16 -23.01 3.22
CA LEU A 213 7.86 -21.78 2.48
C LEU A 213 7.10 -22.08 1.18
N ALA A 214 6.14 -21.21 0.84
CA ALA A 214 5.39 -21.33 -0.39
C ALA A 214 6.31 -21.33 -1.64
N GLU A 215 5.99 -22.17 -2.62
CA GLU A 215 6.64 -22.11 -3.93
C GLU A 215 6.34 -20.76 -4.61
N ILE A 216 7.35 -20.22 -5.31
CA ILE A 216 7.18 -19.01 -6.11
C ILE A 216 6.61 -19.45 -7.46
N SER A 217 5.59 -18.75 -7.95
CA SER A 217 5.05 -18.98 -9.29
C SER A 217 6.09 -18.61 -10.35
N ASP A 218 6.51 -19.57 -11.17
CA ASP A 218 7.46 -19.38 -12.29
C ASP A 218 6.98 -18.37 -13.36
N ASN A 219 5.69 -18.04 -13.39
CA ASN A 219 5.10 -17.13 -14.40
C ASN A 219 5.36 -15.64 -14.15
N ASP A 220 5.96 -15.28 -13.02
CA ASP A 220 6.46 -13.91 -12.86
C ASP A 220 7.77 -13.77 -13.61
N TYR A 221 7.83 -12.85 -14.58
CA TYR A 221 9.03 -12.47 -15.33
C TYR A 221 10.12 -11.93 -14.38
N THR A 222 10.74 -12.81 -13.61
CA THR A 222 12.00 -12.59 -12.92
C THR A 222 13.10 -12.73 -13.95
N MET A 223 13.44 -11.63 -14.62
CA MET A 223 14.77 -11.46 -15.21
C MET A 223 15.82 -11.37 -14.08
N MET A 224 15.99 -12.43 -13.28
CA MET A 224 16.94 -12.45 -12.15
C MET A 224 17.55 -13.85 -12.01
N LEU A 225 18.74 -14.05 -12.56
CA LEU A 225 19.54 -15.27 -12.42
C LEU A 225 20.29 -15.39 -11.08
N ASP A 226 20.27 -14.37 -10.22
CA ASP A 226 20.99 -14.47 -8.94
C ASP A 226 20.23 -15.31 -7.90
N GLU A 227 20.67 -16.55 -7.67
CA GLU A 227 20.20 -17.45 -6.62
C GLU A 227 20.44 -16.92 -5.18
N LYS A 228 21.23 -15.85 -4.98
CA LYS A 228 21.63 -15.35 -3.65
C LYS A 228 20.92 -14.08 -3.18
N SER A 229 20.12 -13.44 -4.02
CA SER A 229 19.44 -12.21 -3.63
C SER A 229 18.36 -12.45 -2.58
N LEU A 230 18.52 -11.85 -1.39
CA LEU A 230 17.52 -11.74 -0.32
C LEU A 230 16.10 -11.47 -0.81
N TRP A 231 16.00 -10.68 -1.88
CA TRP A 231 14.77 -10.41 -2.60
C TRP A 231 14.03 -11.69 -2.99
N LYS A 232 14.68 -12.67 -3.66
CA LYS A 232 14.06 -13.94 -4.05
C LYS A 232 13.50 -14.72 -2.87
N LEU A 233 14.08 -14.57 -1.68
CA LEU A 233 13.54 -15.20 -0.48
C LEU A 233 12.29 -14.49 0.04
N CYS A 234 12.22 -13.16 -0.09
CA CYS A 234 11.13 -12.35 0.43
C CYS A 234 9.92 -12.25 -0.52
N VAL A 235 10.14 -12.26 -1.85
CA VAL A 235 9.04 -12.13 -2.82
C VAL A 235 8.03 -13.25 -2.65
N GLY A 236 6.76 -12.87 -2.51
CA GLY A 236 5.60 -13.73 -2.40
C GLY A 236 5.49 -14.48 -1.08
N ARG A 237 6.48 -14.34 -0.19
CA ARG A 237 6.67 -15.20 0.98
C ARG A 237 6.71 -14.45 2.29
N CYS A 238 7.23 -13.22 2.30
CA CYS A 238 7.32 -12.40 3.50
C CYS A 238 6.64 -11.07 3.25
N PHE A 239 5.92 -10.60 4.27
CA PHE A 239 5.19 -9.36 4.26
C PHE A 239 5.38 -8.66 5.60
N LEU A 240 5.43 -7.34 5.58
CA LEU A 240 5.66 -6.52 6.76
C LEU A 240 4.62 -5.40 6.79
N THR A 241 3.72 -5.42 7.79
CA THR A 241 2.66 -4.42 7.91
C THR A 241 2.59 -3.81 9.30
N GLU A 242 2.07 -2.59 9.37
CA GLU A 242 1.76 -1.90 10.62
C GLU A 242 0.24 -1.82 10.79
N SER A 243 -0.23 -2.18 11.97
CA SER A 243 -1.65 -2.11 12.32
C SER A 243 -1.82 -1.72 13.78
N ALA A 244 -2.43 -0.56 14.02
CA ALA A 244 -2.75 -0.03 15.35
C ALA A 244 -1.52 0.03 16.29
N GLY A 245 -0.37 0.48 15.76
CA GLY A 245 0.91 0.58 16.48
C GLY A 245 1.63 -0.75 16.67
N LYS A 246 1.14 -1.83 16.06
CA LYS A 246 1.78 -3.16 16.09
C LYS A 246 2.38 -3.46 14.73
N VAL A 247 3.65 -3.83 14.73
CA VAL A 247 4.35 -4.30 13.53
C VAL A 247 4.18 -5.81 13.44
N LEU A 248 3.68 -6.28 12.30
CA LEU A 248 3.43 -7.69 12.02
C LEU A 248 4.31 -8.14 10.85
N ILE A 249 5.01 -9.25 11.05
CA ILE A 249 5.71 -10.00 10.01
C ILE A 249 4.83 -11.21 9.67
N ILE A 250 4.44 -11.32 8.40
CA ILE A 250 3.62 -12.43 7.91
C ILE A 250 4.47 -13.28 6.97
N MET A 251 4.53 -14.58 7.23
CA MET A 251 5.21 -15.54 6.39
C MET A 251 4.19 -16.46 5.73
N LYS A 252 4.25 -16.55 4.41
CA LYS A 252 3.42 -17.45 3.61
C LYS A 252 4.12 -18.80 3.46
N LEU A 253 3.42 -19.84 3.89
CA LEU A 253 3.88 -21.22 3.84
C LEU A 253 3.20 -21.96 2.68
N ALA A 254 3.67 -23.16 2.35
CA ALA A 254 3.07 -24.04 1.37
C ALA A 254 1.61 -24.37 1.76
N GLN A 255 1.36 -24.54 3.06
CA GLN A 255 0.04 -24.63 3.66
C GLN A 255 -0.12 -23.57 4.74
N GLY A 256 -1.04 -22.63 4.55
CA GLY A 256 -1.32 -21.57 5.53
C GLY A 256 -0.32 -20.43 5.57
N VAL A 257 -0.40 -19.68 6.66
CA VAL A 257 0.47 -18.53 6.97
C VAL A 257 0.79 -18.53 8.46
N VAL A 258 1.91 -17.91 8.83
CA VAL A 258 2.24 -17.62 10.22
C VAL A 258 2.45 -16.13 10.40
N VAL A 259 2.03 -15.61 11.55
CA VAL A 259 2.09 -14.18 11.87
C VAL A 259 2.91 -14.00 13.14
N TYR A 260 3.88 -13.09 13.08
CA TYR A 260 4.70 -12.69 14.22
C TYR A 260 4.55 -11.20 14.48
N ARG A 261 4.37 -10.84 15.75
CA ARG A 261 4.49 -9.46 16.21
C ARG A 261 5.95 -9.14 16.47
N LEU A 262 6.43 -8.06 15.86
CA LEU A 262 7.75 -7.49 16.12
C LEU A 262 7.64 -6.39 17.17
N HIS A 263 8.31 -6.59 18.30
CA HIS A 263 8.46 -5.57 19.34
C HIS A 263 9.59 -4.61 18.97
N THR A 264 9.26 -3.43 18.47
CA THR A 264 10.23 -2.46 17.90
C THR A 264 11.31 -1.98 18.87
N HIS A 265 11.06 -2.01 20.18
CA HIS A 265 12.00 -1.55 21.21
C HIS A 265 13.14 -2.53 21.51
N ASN A 266 12.93 -3.83 21.30
CA ASN A 266 13.92 -4.87 21.62
C ASN A 266 14.09 -5.92 20.50
N TYR A 267 13.38 -5.74 19.39
CA TYR A 267 13.34 -6.63 18.24
C TYR A 267 13.00 -8.09 18.60
N LYS A 268 12.21 -8.32 19.67
CA LYS A 268 11.69 -9.65 19.98
C LYS A 268 10.50 -9.99 19.10
N LEU A 269 10.40 -11.26 18.75
CA LEU A 269 9.28 -11.82 18.00
C LEU A 269 8.36 -12.57 18.94
N GLU A 270 7.06 -12.41 18.72
CA GLU A 270 6.00 -13.10 19.43
C GLU A 270 5.06 -13.71 18.38
N HIS A 271 4.79 -15.01 18.47
CA HIS A 271 3.82 -15.66 17.59
C HIS A 271 2.40 -15.14 17.87
N VAL A 272 1.62 -14.88 16.83
CA VAL A 272 0.28 -14.30 16.94
C VAL A 272 -0.75 -15.22 16.28
N GLU A 273 -1.64 -15.77 17.10
CA GLU A 273 -2.78 -16.59 16.67
C GLU A 273 -4.08 -15.77 16.58
N ASP A 274 -4.07 -14.55 17.13
CA ASP A 274 -5.23 -13.66 17.16
C ASP A 274 -4.83 -12.21 16.87
N ILE A 275 -5.15 -11.74 15.66
CA ILE A 275 -5.01 -10.34 15.23
C ILE A 275 -6.27 -9.50 15.55
N GLY A 276 -7.23 -10.09 16.27
CA GLY A 276 -8.48 -9.45 16.66
C GLY A 276 -9.39 -9.21 15.47
N ASN A 277 -10.01 -8.04 15.42
CA ASN A 277 -10.95 -7.64 14.38
C ASN A 277 -10.29 -7.24 13.05
N CYS A 278 -9.01 -7.57 12.87
CA CYS A 278 -8.28 -7.29 11.66
C CYS A 278 -8.35 -8.47 10.70
N ALA A 279 -8.30 -8.16 9.41
CA ALA A 279 -8.03 -9.11 8.34
C ALA A 279 -6.86 -8.60 7.51
N ILE A 280 -6.00 -9.51 7.04
CA ILE A 280 -4.80 -9.16 6.28
C ILE A 280 -4.91 -9.73 4.87
N PHE A 281 -4.70 -8.91 3.85
CA PHE A 281 -4.64 -9.33 2.45
C PHE A 281 -3.18 -9.32 1.99
N LEU A 282 -2.76 -10.35 1.27
CA LEU A 282 -1.41 -10.49 0.71
C LEU A 282 -1.50 -10.63 -0.82
N ASP A 283 -0.68 -9.89 -1.56
CA ASP A 283 -0.52 -10.11 -3.01
C ASP A 283 0.52 -11.20 -3.31
N LEU A 284 0.74 -11.47 -4.61
CA LEU A 284 1.73 -12.44 -5.08
C LEU A 284 3.18 -11.97 -4.91
N TYR A 285 3.41 -10.69 -4.65
CA TYR A 285 4.72 -10.09 -4.51
C TYR A 285 4.99 -9.77 -3.04
N CYS A 286 4.89 -8.52 -2.60
CA CYS A 286 5.24 -8.12 -1.23
C CYS A 286 4.22 -7.16 -0.61
N TRP A 287 3.12 -6.89 -1.31
CA TRP A 287 2.12 -5.98 -0.80
C TRP A 287 1.21 -6.71 0.16
N CYS A 288 0.93 -6.02 1.25
CA CYS A 288 -0.07 -6.46 2.19
C CYS A 288 -0.88 -5.29 2.71
N LEU A 289 -2.12 -5.60 3.08
CA LEU A 289 -3.08 -4.62 3.57
C LEU A 289 -3.80 -5.18 4.78
N CYS A 290 -3.68 -4.50 5.91
CA CYS A 290 -4.50 -4.77 7.08
C CYS A 290 -5.77 -3.91 7.04
N VAL A 291 -6.93 -4.52 7.22
CA VAL A 291 -8.22 -3.83 7.28
C VAL A 291 -9.02 -4.25 8.50
N ASN A 292 -9.93 -3.38 8.95
CA ASN A 292 -10.91 -3.72 9.96
C ASN A 292 -12.05 -4.56 9.34
N ALA A 293 -12.20 -5.81 9.76
CA ALA A 293 -13.15 -6.75 9.18
C ALA A 293 -14.61 -6.30 9.30
N ASP A 294 -15.00 -5.64 10.39
CA ASP A 294 -16.37 -5.12 10.57
C ASP A 294 -16.80 -4.09 9.51
N LYS A 295 -15.84 -3.52 8.78
CA LYS A 295 -16.11 -2.57 7.70
C LYS A 295 -16.41 -3.25 6.36
N PHE A 296 -16.19 -4.55 6.26
CA PHE A 296 -16.34 -5.30 5.01
C PHE A 296 -17.18 -6.57 5.26
N PRO A 297 -18.45 -6.61 4.81
CA PRO A 297 -19.39 -7.69 5.15
C PRO A 297 -18.94 -9.11 4.81
N SER A 298 -18.06 -9.26 3.81
CA SER A 298 -17.57 -10.56 3.34
C SER A 298 -16.20 -10.93 3.93
N VAL A 299 -15.61 -10.07 4.76
CA VAL A 299 -14.27 -10.26 5.34
C VAL A 299 -14.42 -10.74 6.77
N HIS A 300 -13.72 -11.81 7.10
CA HIS A 300 -13.71 -12.40 8.43
C HIS A 300 -12.55 -11.86 9.26
N ALA A 301 -12.84 -11.53 10.51
CA ALA A 301 -11.84 -11.18 11.50
C ALA A 301 -10.88 -12.34 11.77
N ASN A 302 -9.65 -12.02 12.16
CA ASN A 302 -8.59 -12.97 12.45
C ASN A 302 -8.23 -13.92 11.27
N CYS A 303 -8.37 -13.40 10.05
CA CYS A 303 -8.08 -14.15 8.83
C CYS A 303 -7.02 -13.45 7.97
N VAL A 304 -6.25 -14.27 7.25
CA VAL A 304 -5.29 -13.82 6.24
C VAL A 304 -5.71 -14.35 4.88
N TYR A 305 -5.85 -13.44 3.93
CA TYR A 305 -6.30 -13.71 2.56
C TYR A 305 -5.11 -13.60 1.61
N TYR A 306 -4.91 -14.61 0.76
CA TYR A 306 -3.79 -14.61 -0.18
C TYR A 306 -4.07 -15.51 -1.38
N GLN A 307 -3.36 -15.22 -2.47
CA GLN A 307 -3.52 -15.96 -3.71
C GLN A 307 -2.63 -17.20 -3.75
N LYS A 308 -3.17 -18.34 -4.19
CA LYS A 308 -2.39 -19.55 -4.54
C LYS A 308 -2.56 -19.86 -6.03
N SER A 309 -1.54 -20.46 -6.62
CA SER A 309 -1.60 -21.00 -7.98
C SER A 309 -1.81 -22.51 -7.89
N GLN A 310 -2.74 -23.05 -8.67
CA GLN A 310 -2.83 -24.49 -8.91
C GLN A 310 -2.40 -24.76 -10.35
N LEU A 311 -1.30 -25.52 -10.50
CA LEU A 311 -0.92 -26.15 -11.77
C LEU A 311 -0.84 -25.16 -12.95
N ALA A 312 -0.32 -23.95 -12.72
CA ALA A 312 0.00 -22.93 -13.73
C ALA A 312 -1.17 -22.34 -14.57
N VAL A 313 -2.44 -22.68 -14.31
CA VAL A 313 -3.56 -22.28 -15.18
C VAL A 313 -4.56 -21.31 -14.52
N ALA A 314 -4.74 -21.35 -13.20
CA ALA A 314 -5.61 -20.41 -12.50
C ALA A 314 -5.09 -20.12 -11.09
N ASN A 315 -5.07 -18.83 -10.75
CA ASN A 315 -4.84 -18.40 -9.39
C ASN A 315 -6.19 -18.32 -8.66
N TYR A 316 -6.25 -18.74 -7.40
CA TYR A 316 -7.45 -18.64 -6.57
C TYR A 316 -7.14 -17.99 -5.23
N LEU A 317 -8.15 -17.38 -4.62
CA LEU A 317 -8.04 -16.75 -3.31
C LEU A 317 -8.24 -17.78 -2.19
N CYS A 318 -7.30 -17.81 -1.24
CA CYS A 318 -7.40 -18.57 0.00
C CYS A 318 -7.67 -17.62 1.16
N MET A 319 -8.45 -18.08 2.13
CA MET A 319 -8.59 -17.50 3.45
C MET A 319 -7.99 -18.48 4.46
N TYR A 320 -7.10 -17.99 5.31
CA TYR A 320 -6.53 -18.74 6.41
C TYR A 320 -6.93 -18.13 7.74
N ASN A 321 -7.62 -18.89 8.58
CA ASN A 321 -7.99 -18.47 9.93
C ASN A 321 -6.86 -18.80 10.91
N LEU A 322 -6.29 -17.78 11.56
CA LEU A 322 -5.12 -17.94 12.42
C LEU A 322 -5.38 -18.75 13.69
N LYS A 323 -6.63 -18.78 14.16
CA LYS A 323 -7.00 -19.47 15.41
C LYS A 323 -7.35 -20.94 15.20
N SER A 324 -8.06 -21.25 14.10
CA SER A 324 -8.40 -22.64 13.78
C SER A 324 -7.33 -23.34 12.94
N GLU A 325 -6.34 -22.59 12.45
CA GLU A 325 -5.29 -23.05 11.53
C GLU A 325 -5.88 -23.71 10.27
N ARG A 326 -7.03 -23.20 9.80
CA ARG A 326 -7.74 -23.74 8.64
C ARG A 326 -7.60 -22.83 7.44
N GLU A 327 -7.24 -23.45 6.33
CA GLU A 327 -7.23 -22.83 5.00
C GLU A 327 -8.50 -23.22 4.25
N GLU A 328 -9.21 -22.22 3.74
CA GLU A 328 -10.42 -22.38 2.95
C GLU A 328 -10.29 -21.61 1.64
N ARG A 329 -10.80 -22.19 0.55
CA ARG A 329 -10.87 -21.49 -0.75
C ARG A 329 -12.05 -20.52 -0.70
N VAL A 330 -11.78 -19.26 -1.03
CA VAL A 330 -12.81 -18.23 -1.14
C VAL A 330 -13.47 -18.37 -2.52
N ASP A 331 -14.81 -18.29 -2.56
CA ASP A 331 -15.62 -18.45 -3.77
C ASP A 331 -15.30 -17.39 -4.84
N GLU A 332 -15.51 -17.71 -6.13
CA GLU A 332 -15.11 -16.92 -7.30
C GLU A 332 -15.73 -15.51 -7.32
N ASN A 333 -16.89 -15.32 -6.69
CA ASN A 333 -17.54 -14.01 -6.54
C ASN A 333 -16.71 -12.98 -5.75
N PHE A 334 -15.72 -13.42 -4.98
CA PHE A 334 -14.81 -12.58 -4.20
C PHE A 334 -13.63 -12.06 -5.01
N GLU A 335 -13.32 -12.66 -6.17
CA GLU A 335 -12.22 -12.24 -7.04
C GLU A 335 -12.43 -10.83 -7.60
N HIS A 336 -13.69 -10.42 -7.78
CA HIS A 336 -14.08 -9.09 -8.22
C HIS A 336 -13.68 -7.95 -7.25
N LEU A 337 -13.43 -8.26 -5.98
CA LEU A 337 -13.05 -7.26 -4.96
C LEU A 337 -11.54 -7.04 -4.85
N LEU A 338 -10.72 -7.99 -5.29
CA LEU A 338 -9.27 -7.98 -5.08
C LEU A 338 -8.45 -7.99 -6.37
N LEU A 339 -9.01 -8.47 -7.49
CA LEU A 339 -8.23 -8.72 -8.70
C LEU A 339 -9.07 -8.48 -9.96
N ASP A 340 -9.46 -7.24 -10.21
CA ASP A 340 -9.90 -6.88 -11.55
C ASP A 340 -8.68 -6.70 -12.47
N GLN A 341 -8.18 -7.81 -13.01
CA GLN A 341 -7.35 -7.82 -14.21
C GLN A 341 -8.21 -7.89 -15.50
N THR A 342 -9.55 -7.84 -15.40
CA THR A 342 -10.44 -8.25 -16.50
C THR A 342 -11.57 -7.26 -16.84
N LEU A 343 -11.38 -5.95 -16.63
CA LEU A 343 -12.20 -4.90 -17.24
C LEU A 343 -11.38 -3.91 -18.08
N SER A 344 -10.66 -4.44 -19.08
CA SER A 344 -10.10 -3.66 -20.20
C SER A 344 -10.82 -3.88 -21.54
N ARG A 345 -12.02 -4.47 -21.51
CA ARG A 345 -12.92 -4.54 -22.66
C ARG A 345 -14.34 -4.20 -22.27
N LEU A 346 -14.58 -2.90 -22.08
CA LEU A 346 -15.75 -2.17 -22.57
C LEU A 346 -15.34 -0.72 -22.79
#